data_AF-A0A850NRD2-F1
#
_entry.id   AF-A0A850NRD2-F1
#
_cell.length_a   1.000
_cell.length_b   1.000
_cell.length_c   1.000
_cell.angle_alpha   90.00
_cell.angle_beta   90.00
_cell.angle_gamma   90.00
#
_symmetry.space_group_name_H-M   'P 1'
#
loop_
_entity.id
_entity.type
_entity.pdbx_description
1 polymer ?
#
loop_
_entity_poly.entity_id
_entity_poly.type
_entity_poly.pdbx_seq_one_letter_code
_entity_poly.pdbx_strand_id
1 'polypeptide(L)' 'MKMTTVQFSEEQRGQLDAIKKAFGVRTNADMLRKAISLAALAASQADEQGNIQIGSGSADKAPVYVNVHA' A
#
# COMPACT_ATOMS: atom_id res chain seq x y z
N MET A 1 -1.23 -24.70 3.47
CA MET A 1 -0.98 -23.34 2.95
C MET A 1 0.43 -23.32 2.34
N LYS A 2 0.60 -22.87 1.09
CA LYS A 2 1.95 -22.66 0.53
C LYS A 2 2.59 -21.46 1.24
N MET A 3 3.79 -21.63 1.76
CA MET A 3 4.55 -20.57 2.43
C MET A 3 5.52 -19.98 1.41
N THR A 4 5.31 -18.74 1.01
CA THR A 4 6.22 -18.02 0.12
C THR A 4 7.18 -17.19 0.98
N THR A 5 8.47 -17.42 0.81
CA THR A 5 9.51 -16.64 1.50
C THR A 5 9.90 -15.45 0.63
N VAL A 6 9.73 -14.24 1.17
CA VAL A 6 10.18 -13.00 0.53
C VAL A 6 11.41 -12.52 1.29
N GLN A 7 12.52 -12.31 0.58
CA GLN A 7 13.74 -11.76 1.14
C GLN A 7 13.84 -10.27 0.80
N PHE A 8 14.13 -9.46 1.80
CA PHE A 8 14.33 -8.01 1.64
C PHE A 8 15.80 -7.66 1.84
N SER A 9 16.31 -6.76 0.99
CA SER A 9 17.61 -6.14 1.20
C SER A 9 17.62 -5.34 2.50
N GLU A 10 18.81 -4.96 2.99
CA GLU A 10 18.93 -4.16 4.21
C GLU A 10 18.26 -2.79 4.07
N GLU A 11 18.42 -2.14 2.91
CA GLU A 11 17.76 -0.89 2.57
C GLU A 11 16.22 -1.04 2.60
N GLN A 12 15.69 -2.09 1.97
CA GLN A 12 14.25 -2.36 1.94
C GLN A 12 13.70 -2.63 3.35
N ARG A 13 14.48 -3.28 4.23
CA ARG A 13 14.09 -3.46 5.64
C ARG A 13 13.99 -2.12 6.37
N GLY A 14 14.93 -1.21 6.14
CA GLY A 14 14.87 0.14 6.71
C GLY A 14 13.61 0.91 6.27
N GLN A 15 13.26 0.82 4.99
CA GLN A 15 12.02 1.40 4.45
C GLN A 15 10.77 0.75 5.06
N LEU A 16 10.75 -0.58 5.18
CA LEU A 16 9.66 -1.34 5.82
C LEU A 16 9.46 -0.92 7.29
N ASP A 17 10.54 -0.70 8.04
CA ASP A 17 10.48 -0.24 9.42
C ASP A 17 9.89 1.17 9.54
N ALA A 18 10.28 2.08 8.64
CA ALA A 18 9.70 3.42 8.58
C ALA A 18 8.20 3.38 8.28
N ILE A 19 7.77 2.56 7.32
CA ILE A 19 6.35 2.38 6.97
C ILE A 19 5.58 1.77 8.15
N LYS A 20 6.10 0.72 8.79
CA LYS A 20 5.48 0.11 9.97
C LYS A 20 5.23 1.14 11.07
N LYS A 21 6.21 2.01 11.34
CA LYS A 21 6.09 3.08 12.33
C LYS A 21 5.01 4.11 11.94
N ALA A 22 4.98 4.53 10.68
CA ALA A 22 4.00 5.50 10.18
C ALA A 22 2.55 4.98 10.27
N PHE A 23 2.34 3.69 10.00
CA PHE A 23 1.01 3.05 10.01
C PHE A 23 0.67 2.34 11.33
N GLY A 24 1.54 2.42 12.35
CA GLY A 24 1.32 1.80 13.66
C GLY A 24 1.27 0.26 13.64
N VAL A 25 1.95 -0.39 12.68
CA VAL A 25 1.93 -1.84 12.49
C VAL A 25 3.16 -2.49 13.15
N ARG A 26 2.94 -3.60 13.87
CA ARG A 26 3.99 -4.26 14.67
C ARG A 26 4.82 -5.30 13.92
N THR A 27 4.26 -5.95 12.89
CA THR A 27 4.93 -7.04 12.17
C THR A 27 4.98 -6.78 10.67
N ASN A 28 5.99 -7.31 9.99
CA ASN A 28 6.09 -7.24 8.52
C ASN A 28 4.91 -7.96 7.85
N ALA A 29 4.46 -9.08 8.43
CA ALA A 29 3.34 -9.85 7.91
C ALA A 29 2.03 -9.05 7.93
N ASP A 30 1.74 -8.36 9.03
CA ASP A 30 0.53 -7.54 9.13
C ASP A 30 0.57 -6.35 8.19
N MET A 31 1.75 -5.75 8.01
CA MET A 31 1.93 -4.66 7.06
C MET A 31 1.69 -5.15 5.64
N LEU A 32 2.30 -6.28 5.24
CA LEU A 32 2.10 -6.86 3.91
C LEU A 32 0.64 -7.25 3.68
N ARG A 33 -0.06 -7.84 4.67
CA ARG A 33 -1.49 -8.15 4.55
C ARG A 33 -2.33 -6.90 4.32
N LYS A 34 -2.07 -5.82 5.08
CA LYS A 34 -2.75 -4.53 4.91
C LYS A 34 -2.45 -3.92 3.55
N ALA A 35 -1.18 -3.92 3.13
CA ALA A 35 -0.74 -3.40 1.83
C ALA A 35 -1.40 -4.17 0.67
N ILE A 36 -1.42 -5.51 0.71
CA ILE A 36 -2.09 -6.34 -0.30
C ILE A 36 -3.59 -6.07 -0.31
N SER A 37 -4.23 -5.97 0.86
CA SER A 37 -5.67 -5.66 0.94
C SER A 37 -5.99 -4.29 0.37
N LEU A 38 -5.15 -3.29 0.64
CA LEU A 38 -5.26 -1.95 0.08
C LEU A 38 -5.04 -1.97 -1.43
N ALA A 39 -4.03 -2.68 -1.93
CA ALA A 39 -3.76 -2.82 -3.36
C ALA A 39 -4.91 -3.54 -4.10
N ALA A 40 -5.50 -4.58 -3.50
CA ALA A 40 -6.64 -5.28 -4.07
C ALA A 40 -7.90 -4.39 -4.11
N LEU A 41 -8.17 -3.64 -3.04
CA LEU A 41 -9.25 -2.67 -3.01
C LEU A 41 -9.02 -1.58 -4.07
N ALA A 42 -7.81 -1.04 -4.12
CA ALA A 42 -7.39 -0.05 -5.10
C ALA A 42 -7.63 -0.56 -6.53
N ALA A 43 -7.14 -1.76 -6.87
CA ALA A 43 -7.34 -2.38 -8.18
C ALA A 43 -8.83 -2.57 -8.53
N SER A 44 -9.70 -2.85 -7.55
CA SER A 44 -11.16 -2.95 -7.80
C SER A 44 -11.87 -1.62 -8.04
N GLN A 45 -11.25 -0.51 -7.65
CA GLN A 45 -11.77 0.84 -7.81
C GLN A 45 -11.06 1.60 -8.93
N ALA A 46 -10.03 1.00 -9.52
CA ALA A 46 -9.27 1.60 -10.60
C ALA A 46 -10.12 1.63 -11.88
N ASP A 47 -9.93 2.68 -12.67
CA ASP A 47 -10.49 2.75 -14.02
C ASP A 47 -9.81 1.74 -14.97
N GLU A 48 -10.25 1.69 -16.23
CA GLU A 48 -9.68 0.82 -17.26
C GLU A 48 -8.17 1.05 -17.52
N GLN A 49 -7.65 2.21 -17.11
CA GLN A 49 -6.23 2.58 -17.25
C GLN A 49 -5.44 2.33 -15.95
N GLY A 50 -6.07 1.83 -14.90
CA GLY A 50 -5.44 1.57 -13.61
C GLY A 50 -5.29 2.82 -12.74
N ASN A 51 -6.03 3.91 -13.00
CA ASN A 51 -5.98 5.12 -12.18
C ASN A 51 -7.03 5.11 -11.07
N ILE A 52 -6.67 5.68 -9.93
CA ILE A 52 -7.53 5.84 -8.77
C ILE A 52 -7.44 7.28 -8.29
N GLN A 53 -8.60 7.87 -8.02
CA GLN A 53 -8.73 9.15 -7.35
C GLN A 53 -9.03 8.93 -5.86
N ILE A 54 -8.09 9.29 -4.99
CA ILE A 54 -8.27 9.23 -3.54
C ILE A 54 -8.75 10.60 -3.07
N GLY A 55 -10.04 10.68 -2.74
CA GLY A 55 -10.62 11.86 -2.11
C GLY A 55 -10.03 12.08 -0.72
N SER A 56 -9.53 13.28 -0.47
CA SER A 56 -9.31 13.74 0.89
C SER A 56 -10.70 14.06 1.45
N GLY A 57 -11.12 13.49 2.58
CA GLY A 57 -12.44 13.79 3.18
C GLY A 57 -12.64 15.25 3.63
N SER A 58 -11.78 16.18 3.20
CA SER A 58 -11.86 17.62 3.37
C SER A 58 -11.96 18.27 1.98
N ALA A 59 -12.95 19.14 1.81
CA ALA A 59 -13.19 19.87 0.55
C ALA A 59 -12.01 20.76 0.13
N ASP A 60 -11.13 21.11 1.07
CA ASP A 60 -10.03 22.05 0.85
C ASP A 60 -8.73 21.40 0.39
N LYS A 61 -8.67 20.07 0.28
CA LYS A 61 -7.49 19.39 -0.29
C LYS A 61 -7.81 18.73 -1.61
N ALA A 62 -6.94 19.00 -2.58
CA ALA A 62 -7.00 18.36 -3.88
C ALA A 62 -6.93 16.84 -3.72
N PRO A 63 -7.70 16.09 -4.53
CA PRO A 63 -7.62 14.64 -4.57
C PRO A 63 -6.22 14.20 -4.99
N VAL A 64 -5.79 13.04 -4.48
CA VAL A 64 -4.53 12.42 -4.87
C VAL A 64 -4.82 11.39 -5.95
N TYR A 65 -4.06 11.43 -7.04
CA TYR A 65 -4.16 10.47 -8.13
C TYR A 65 -3.04 9.44 -8.02
N VAL A 66 -3.40 8.16 -8.10
CA VAL A 66 -2.47 7.03 -8.02
C VAL A 66 -2.73 6.10 -9.19
N ASN A 67 -1.68 5.63 -9.86
CA ASN A 67 -1.77 4.56 -10.85
C ASN A 67 -1.27 3.25 -10.22
N VAL A 68 -2.07 2.17 -10.27
CA VAL A 68 -1.75 0.89 -9.62
C VAL A 68 -1.03 -0.12 -10.53
N HIS A 69 -0.75 0.25 -11.78
CA HIS A 69 0.01 -0.57 -12.72
C HIS A 69 1.47 -0.12 -12.88
N ALA A 70 1.88 0.96 -12.20
CA ALA A 70 3.20 1.56 -12.26
C ALA A 70 4.28 0.76 -11.53
#